data_AF-A0A5M3YRE9-F1
#
_entry.id   AF-A0A5M3YRE9-F1
#
_cell.length_a   1.000
_cell.length_b   1.000
_cell.length_c   1.000
_cell.angle_alpha   90.00
_cell.angle_beta   90.00
_cell.angle_gamma   90.00
#
_symmetry.space_group_name_H-M   'P 1'
#
loop_
_entity.id
_entity.type
_entity.pdbx_description
1 polymer ?
#
loop_
_entity_poly.entity_id
_entity_poly.type
_entity_poly.pdbx_seq_one_letter_code
_entity_poly.pdbx_strand_id
1 'polypeptide(L)'
;MEAKVWVCREALKRLSIEHQYWAVPSEPAAHWFDDTWNWVALLRDHCVQNGLPLPVYTKCLHGSDGYCFEIETQGATYSGPVRHYADKSDAENSAAHQVLHALLVFGNGDDSATFGPHTLANGHEDLLAQIPKPPLPPTGYDKIRPVSVSGRACSLQHSCTPETDVSSSRKPKKRKRKNRATLPEANTEPKPANSNLLPLSQSRLPAIEVPVEQEPSRWKFNGHQIRDQIGQLKTYTEKLTRVCQMLDLQPPEIKVERIDGRLVENEGIYNAAAYFHNDPFFTRAGAIGCLRRVSGTKKFVIESCAEHVVAYLLRVVDEDTALEQENALRRSRRDQWWTHARRSCGLT
;
A
#
# COMPACT_ATOMS: atom_id res chain seq x y z
N MET A 1 -10.86 6.33 22.36
CA MET A 1 -10.58 5.53 21.14
C MET A 1 -10.42 4.04 21.44
N GLU A 2 -9.84 3.68 22.59
CA GLU A 2 -9.59 2.28 22.97
C GLU A 2 -10.83 1.38 23.01
N ALA A 3 -11.97 1.86 23.51
CA ALA A 3 -13.21 1.09 23.55
C ALA A 3 -13.70 0.64 22.16
N LYS A 4 -13.56 1.50 21.12
CA LYS A 4 -13.92 1.15 19.75
C LYS A 4 -12.99 0.09 19.18
N VAL A 5 -11.68 0.25 19.41
CA VAL A 5 -10.66 -0.71 18.96
C VAL A 5 -10.86 -2.07 19.62
N TRP A 6 -11.22 -2.10 20.91
CA TRP A 6 -11.48 -3.33 21.64
C TRP A 6 -12.71 -4.07 21.10
N VAL A 7 -13.82 -3.35 20.86
CA VAL A 7 -15.04 -3.93 20.27
C VAL A 7 -14.76 -4.50 18.87
N CYS A 8 -14.01 -3.78 18.02
CA CYS A 8 -13.63 -4.29 16.71
C CYS A 8 -12.74 -5.53 16.79
N ARG A 9 -11.77 -5.57 17.73
CA ARG A 9 -10.92 -6.75 17.94
C ARG A 9 -11.73 -7.95 18.40
N GLU A 10 -12.67 -7.76 19.29
CA GLU A 10 -13.51 -8.85 19.79
C GLU A 10 -14.49 -9.36 18.73
N ALA A 11 -15.03 -8.47 17.89
CA ALA A 11 -15.84 -8.84 16.74
C ALA A 11 -15.04 -9.65 15.71
N LEU A 12 -13.82 -9.21 15.37
CA LEU A 12 -12.92 -9.92 14.45
C LEU A 12 -12.53 -11.30 14.98
N LYS A 13 -12.29 -11.44 16.30
CA LYS A 13 -12.02 -12.75 16.92
C LYS A 13 -13.19 -13.71 16.76
N ARG A 14 -14.42 -13.26 16.97
CA ARG A 14 -15.62 -14.10 16.81
C ARG A 14 -15.81 -14.51 15.35
N LEU A 15 -15.70 -13.55 14.43
CA LEU A 15 -15.76 -13.82 12.99
C LEU A 15 -14.68 -14.80 12.52
N SER A 16 -13.47 -14.74 13.09
CA SER A 16 -12.38 -15.68 12.74
C SER A 16 -12.68 -17.14 13.10
N ILE A 17 -13.48 -17.36 14.14
CA ILE A 17 -13.86 -18.72 14.59
C ILE A 17 -14.93 -19.29 13.66
N GLU A 18 -15.90 -18.46 13.26
CA GLU A 18 -17.02 -18.85 12.39
C GLU A 18 -16.61 -18.97 10.93
N HIS A 19 -15.60 -18.21 10.51
CA HIS A 19 -15.13 -18.15 9.14
C HIS A 19 -13.64 -18.45 9.03
N GLN A 20 -13.22 -19.62 9.52
CA GLN A 20 -11.81 -20.07 9.48
C GLN A 20 -11.24 -20.17 8.06
N TYR A 21 -12.12 -20.25 7.05
CA TYR A 21 -11.76 -20.30 5.63
C TYR A 21 -11.78 -18.93 4.94
N TRP A 22 -12.14 -17.85 5.64
CA TRP A 22 -12.03 -16.49 5.10
C TRP A 22 -10.56 -16.08 5.12
N ALA A 23 -9.89 -16.31 3.99
CA ALA A 23 -8.60 -15.72 3.71
C ALA A 23 -8.81 -14.44 2.88
N VAL A 24 -8.17 -13.35 3.29
CA VAL A 24 -7.96 -12.22 2.39
C VAL A 24 -7.05 -12.72 1.26
N PRO A 25 -7.35 -12.42 -0.02
CA PRO A 25 -6.45 -12.76 -1.11
C PRO A 25 -5.04 -12.29 -0.79
N SER A 26 -4.06 -13.15 -1.00
CA SER A 26 -2.65 -12.79 -0.80
C SER A 26 -2.26 -11.62 -1.68
N GLU A 27 -1.23 -10.86 -1.28
CA GLU A 27 -0.73 -9.75 -2.10
C GLU A 27 -0.36 -10.25 -3.51
N PRO A 28 -0.82 -9.58 -4.59
CA PRO A 28 -0.56 -10.03 -5.96
C PRO A 28 0.95 -9.99 -6.25
N ALA A 29 1.56 -11.18 -6.33
CA ALA A 29 3.00 -11.33 -6.59
C ALA A 29 3.25 -11.76 -8.04
N ALA A 30 4.37 -11.31 -8.60
CA ALA A 30 4.77 -11.58 -9.98
C ALA A 30 5.05 -13.06 -10.31
N HIS A 31 5.24 -13.91 -9.29
CA HIS A 31 5.79 -15.26 -9.50
C HIS A 31 4.84 -16.41 -9.20
N TRP A 32 3.73 -16.21 -8.47
CA TRP A 32 2.84 -17.30 -8.06
C TRP A 32 1.38 -16.98 -8.34
N PHE A 33 0.76 -17.75 -9.24
CA PHE A 33 -0.69 -17.93 -9.28
C PHE A 33 -0.99 -19.29 -8.68
N ASP A 34 -1.82 -19.34 -7.65
CA ASP A 34 -2.51 -20.58 -7.33
C ASP A 34 -3.54 -20.82 -8.45
N ASP A 35 -3.25 -21.78 -9.33
CA ASP A 35 -4.11 -22.19 -10.47
C ASP A 35 -5.52 -22.65 -10.05
N THR A 36 -5.78 -22.74 -8.75
CA THR A 36 -7.07 -23.16 -8.20
C THR A 36 -8.12 -22.03 -8.17
N TRP A 37 -7.71 -20.76 -8.26
CA TRP A 37 -8.62 -19.61 -8.14
C TRP A 37 -8.86 -18.90 -9.49
N ASN A 38 -10.15 -18.79 -9.85
CA ASN A 38 -10.59 -17.98 -10.99
C ASN A 38 -10.91 -16.56 -10.51
N TRP A 39 -9.89 -15.71 -10.44
CA TRP A 39 -9.99 -14.32 -9.99
C TRP A 39 -10.89 -13.47 -10.88
N VAL A 40 -10.99 -13.78 -12.18
CA VAL A 40 -11.90 -13.11 -13.10
C VAL A 40 -13.35 -13.32 -12.68
N ALA A 41 -13.74 -14.56 -12.39
CA ALA A 41 -15.09 -14.89 -11.92
C ALA A 41 -15.36 -14.25 -10.54
N LEU A 42 -14.40 -14.32 -9.63
CA LEU A 42 -14.54 -13.75 -8.28
C LEU A 42 -14.69 -12.23 -8.30
N LEU A 43 -13.90 -11.53 -9.12
CA LEU A 43 -14.02 -10.08 -9.27
C LEU A 43 -15.41 -9.71 -9.83
N ARG A 44 -15.90 -10.46 -10.81
CA ARG A 44 -17.24 -10.25 -11.36
C ARG A 44 -18.32 -10.43 -10.28
N ASP A 45 -18.25 -11.53 -9.53
CA ASP A 45 -19.21 -11.81 -8.45
C ASP A 45 -19.17 -10.75 -7.37
N HIS A 46 -17.97 -10.31 -6.98
CA HIS A 46 -17.77 -9.21 -6.04
C HIS A 46 -18.40 -7.90 -6.55
N CYS A 47 -18.20 -7.55 -7.82
CA CYS A 47 -18.83 -6.36 -8.40
C CYS A 47 -20.35 -6.45 -8.37
N VAL A 48 -20.92 -7.60 -8.71
CA VAL A 48 -22.38 -7.83 -8.67
C VAL A 48 -22.91 -7.72 -7.23
N GLN A 49 -22.25 -8.35 -6.26
CA GLN A 49 -22.68 -8.34 -4.86
C GLN A 49 -22.63 -6.93 -4.23
N ASN A 50 -21.70 -6.10 -4.68
CA ASN A 50 -21.50 -4.74 -4.14
C ASN A 50 -22.11 -3.64 -5.03
N GLY A 51 -22.88 -3.99 -6.07
CA GLY A 51 -23.50 -3.01 -6.96
C GLY A 51 -22.49 -2.16 -7.76
N LEU A 52 -21.27 -2.66 -7.94
CA LEU A 52 -20.20 -1.99 -8.68
C LEU A 52 -20.36 -2.23 -10.19
N PRO A 53 -19.86 -1.32 -11.04
CA PRO A 53 -19.80 -1.57 -12.47
C PRO A 53 -18.97 -2.83 -12.76
N LEU A 54 -19.39 -3.58 -13.79
CA LEU A 54 -18.68 -4.77 -14.23
C LEU A 54 -17.27 -4.39 -14.71
N PRO A 55 -16.25 -5.22 -14.41
CA PRO A 55 -14.88 -4.94 -14.80
C PRO A 55 -14.73 -4.93 -16.33
N VAL A 56 -14.15 -3.86 -16.87
CA VAL A 56 -13.85 -3.73 -18.30
C VAL A 56 -12.39 -4.05 -18.54
N TYR A 57 -12.11 -5.10 -19.31
CA TYR A 57 -10.77 -5.54 -19.64
C TYR A 57 -10.30 -4.87 -20.94
N THR A 58 -9.29 -4.03 -20.85
CA THR A 58 -8.66 -3.37 -21.99
C THR A 58 -7.30 -3.99 -22.24
N LYS A 59 -7.06 -4.48 -23.46
CA LYS A 59 -5.76 -5.03 -23.84
C LYS A 59 -4.76 -3.90 -24.06
N CYS A 60 -3.64 -3.93 -23.33
CA CYS A 60 -2.56 -2.96 -23.50
C CYS A 60 -1.52 -3.48 -24.50
N LEU A 61 -1.23 -2.70 -25.52
CA LEU A 61 -0.17 -2.97 -26.50
C LEU A 61 1.11 -2.28 -26.04
N HIS A 62 1.91 -2.96 -25.22
CA HIS A 62 3.19 -2.44 -24.75
C HIS A 62 4.35 -3.21 -25.38
N GLY A 63 4.87 -2.72 -26.51
CA GLY A 63 6.24 -2.89 -27.07
C GLY A 63 6.91 -4.28 -27.21
N SER A 64 6.38 -5.34 -26.61
CA SER A 64 6.95 -6.68 -26.53
C SER A 64 5.85 -7.72 -26.75
N ASP A 65 6.19 -8.84 -27.39
CA ASP A 65 5.28 -9.96 -27.65
C ASP A 65 4.78 -10.56 -26.33
N GLY A 66 3.56 -10.19 -25.92
CA GLY A 66 2.87 -10.73 -24.74
C GLY A 66 1.50 -10.10 -24.49
N TYR A 67 0.76 -10.67 -23.54
CA TYR A 67 -0.56 -10.19 -23.13
C TYR A 67 -0.45 -9.30 -21.88
N CYS A 68 -1.13 -8.17 -21.90
CA CYS A 68 -1.29 -7.28 -20.75
C CYS A 68 -2.71 -6.74 -20.77
N PHE A 69 -3.40 -6.79 -19.64
CA PHE A 69 -4.74 -6.24 -19.47
C PHE A 69 -4.74 -5.19 -18.37
N GLU A 70 -5.41 -4.09 -18.68
CA GLU A 70 -5.80 -3.07 -17.72
C GLU A 70 -7.29 -3.20 -17.45
N ILE A 71 -7.65 -3.14 -16.17
CA ILE A 71 -9.04 -3.14 -15.72
C ILE A 71 -9.33 -1.79 -15.11
N GLU A 72 -10.38 -1.14 -15.61
CA GLU A 72 -10.90 0.10 -15.04
C GLU A 72 -12.03 -0.21 -14.06
N THR A 73 -11.87 0.20 -12.80
CA THR A 73 -12.91 0.13 -11.77
C THR A 73 -12.94 1.43 -10.99
N GLN A 74 -14.10 2.09 -10.94
CA GLN A 74 -14.36 3.30 -10.14
C GLN A 74 -13.34 4.45 -10.37
N GLY A 75 -12.93 4.65 -11.63
CA GLY A 75 -12.02 5.75 -11.99
C GLY A 75 -10.54 5.47 -11.71
N ALA A 76 -10.18 4.27 -11.26
CA ALA A 76 -8.82 3.79 -11.18
C ALA A 76 -8.58 2.65 -12.17
N THR A 77 -7.39 2.65 -12.77
CA THR A 77 -6.95 1.62 -13.71
C THR A 77 -5.89 0.76 -13.04
N TYR A 78 -6.08 -0.56 -13.09
CA TYR A 78 -5.18 -1.53 -12.49
C TYR A 78 -4.63 -2.46 -13.56
N SER A 79 -3.34 -2.76 -13.46
CA SER A 79 -2.65 -3.77 -14.26
C SER A 79 -2.01 -4.81 -13.36
N GLY A 80 -1.77 -6.01 -13.89
CA GLY A 80 -1.06 -7.05 -13.16
C GLY A 80 0.38 -6.63 -12.77
N PRO A 81 0.99 -7.29 -11.76
CA PRO A 81 2.34 -7.01 -11.30
C PRO A 81 3.43 -7.19 -12.38
N VAL A 82 3.16 -7.98 -13.43
CA VAL A 82 4.09 -8.19 -14.54
C VAL A 82 3.65 -7.40 -15.77
N ARG A 83 4.63 -6.84 -16.50
CA ARG A 83 4.37 -6.01 -17.69
C ARG A 83 3.73 -6.78 -18.85
N HIS A 84 4.02 -8.07 -18.98
CA HIS A 84 3.48 -8.94 -20.03
C HIS A 84 3.45 -10.39 -19.53
N TYR A 85 2.45 -11.14 -19.99
CA TYR A 85 2.28 -12.56 -19.73
C TYR A 85 2.33 -13.33 -21.05
N ALA A 86 2.77 -14.60 -20.98
CA ALA A 86 2.77 -15.49 -22.14
C ALA A 86 1.33 -15.85 -22.57
N ASP A 87 0.45 -16.07 -21.58
CA ASP A 87 -0.93 -16.50 -21.81
C ASP A 87 -1.94 -15.39 -21.50
N LYS A 88 -3.01 -15.36 -22.31
CA LYS A 88 -4.10 -14.39 -22.17
C LYS A 88 -4.85 -14.56 -20.84
N SER A 89 -5.15 -15.81 -20.47
CA SER A 89 -5.85 -16.16 -19.23
C SER A 89 -5.12 -15.61 -18.01
N ASP A 90 -3.79 -15.76 -17.99
CA ASP A 90 -2.96 -15.40 -16.85
C ASP A 90 -2.90 -13.90 -16.68
N ALA A 91 -2.82 -13.16 -17.80
CA ALA A 91 -2.89 -11.71 -17.79
C ALA A 91 -4.25 -11.20 -17.26
N GLU A 92 -5.37 -11.79 -17.68
CA GLU A 92 -6.71 -11.42 -17.20
C GLU A 92 -6.87 -11.78 -15.71
N ASN A 93 -6.44 -12.99 -15.31
CA ASN A 93 -6.55 -13.48 -13.95
C ASN A 93 -5.68 -12.66 -12.99
N SER A 94 -4.48 -12.28 -13.43
CA SER A 94 -3.58 -11.45 -12.65
C SER A 94 -4.08 -10.03 -12.48
N ALA A 95 -4.60 -9.41 -13.53
CA ALA A 95 -5.19 -8.08 -13.43
C ALA A 95 -6.42 -8.13 -12.51
N ALA A 96 -7.24 -9.17 -12.61
CA ALA A 96 -8.41 -9.35 -11.74
C ALA A 96 -8.02 -9.51 -10.27
N HIS A 97 -6.98 -10.28 -9.99
CA HIS A 97 -6.45 -10.44 -8.63
C HIS A 97 -5.95 -9.11 -8.05
N GLN A 98 -5.25 -8.30 -8.85
CA GLN A 98 -4.79 -6.98 -8.44
C GLN A 98 -5.95 -6.06 -8.04
N VAL A 99 -6.99 -6.00 -8.87
CA VAL A 99 -8.17 -5.18 -8.60
C VAL A 99 -8.88 -5.66 -7.34
N LEU A 100 -9.12 -6.96 -7.22
CA LEU A 100 -9.87 -7.52 -6.10
C LEU A 100 -9.12 -7.30 -4.77
N HIS A 101 -7.81 -7.52 -4.75
CA HIS A 101 -6.97 -7.21 -3.61
C HIS A 101 -7.05 -5.72 -3.25
N ALA A 102 -6.96 -4.83 -4.25
CA ALA A 102 -7.04 -3.39 -4.01
C ALA A 102 -8.39 -2.96 -3.41
N LEU A 103 -9.50 -3.49 -3.95
CA LEU A 103 -10.85 -3.21 -3.45
C LEU A 103 -11.06 -3.70 -2.02
N LEU A 104 -10.54 -4.89 -1.68
CA LEU A 104 -10.73 -5.50 -0.37
C LEU A 104 -9.82 -4.88 0.71
N VAL A 105 -8.59 -4.50 0.36
CA VAL A 105 -7.58 -4.02 1.33
C VAL A 105 -7.63 -2.52 1.51
N PHE A 106 -7.72 -1.75 0.42
CA PHE A 106 -7.67 -0.29 0.46
C PHE A 106 -9.07 0.35 0.45
N GLY A 107 -10.11 -0.44 0.15
CA GLY A 107 -11.47 0.03 0.01
C GLY A 107 -11.67 0.86 -1.25
N ASN A 108 -12.93 1.18 -1.54
CA ASN A 108 -13.24 2.24 -2.50
C ASN A 108 -12.78 3.54 -1.86
N GLY A 109 -11.85 4.27 -2.48
CA GLY A 109 -11.32 5.56 -2.00
C GLY A 109 -12.35 6.70 -1.95
N ASP A 110 -13.63 6.36 -1.78
CA ASP A 110 -14.75 7.26 -1.60
C ASP A 110 -15.09 7.28 -0.10
N ASP A 111 -14.65 8.33 0.60
CA ASP A 111 -14.91 8.58 2.04
C ASP A 111 -16.42 8.62 2.40
N SER A 112 -17.31 8.48 1.41
CA SER A 112 -18.76 8.37 1.58
C SER A 112 -19.27 6.94 1.82
N ALA A 113 -18.48 5.90 1.55
CA ALA A 113 -18.87 4.50 1.75
C ALA A 113 -18.60 4.01 3.19
N THR A 114 -19.24 4.66 4.17
CA THR A 114 -19.39 4.10 5.54
C THR A 114 -20.51 3.07 5.65
N PHE A 115 -21.17 2.77 4.54
CA PHE A 115 -22.15 1.70 4.47
C PHE A 115 -21.43 0.41 4.13
N GLY A 116 -21.45 -0.54 5.08
CA GLY A 116 -21.04 -1.91 4.84
C GLY A 116 -21.78 -2.53 3.64
N PRO A 117 -21.39 -3.75 3.23
CA PRO A 117 -21.86 -4.37 2.00
C PRO A 117 -23.38 -4.23 1.85
N HIS A 118 -23.82 -3.76 0.68
CA HIS A 118 -25.23 -3.47 0.38
C HIS A 118 -26.17 -4.68 0.60
N THR A 119 -25.62 -5.88 0.75
CA THR A 119 -26.32 -7.11 1.14
C THR A 119 -26.86 -7.09 2.58
N LEU A 120 -26.31 -6.28 3.49
CA LEU A 120 -26.90 -6.07 4.83
C LEU A 120 -28.06 -5.08 4.84
N ALA A 121 -28.20 -4.24 3.81
CA ALA A 121 -29.36 -3.36 3.69
C ALA A 121 -30.65 -4.13 3.36
N ASN A 122 -30.53 -5.32 2.77
CA ASN A 122 -31.67 -6.16 2.36
C ASN A 122 -31.84 -7.43 3.21
N GLY A 123 -30.93 -7.70 4.15
CA GLY A 123 -30.97 -8.87 5.03
C GLY A 123 -31.26 -8.49 6.48
N HIS A 124 -32.51 -8.65 6.91
CA HIS A 124 -33.01 -8.42 8.27
C HIS A 124 -33.00 -6.97 8.79
N GLU A 125 -33.95 -6.16 8.30
CA GLU A 125 -34.30 -4.86 8.90
C GLU A 125 -34.63 -4.95 10.40
N ASP A 126 -35.16 -6.09 10.87
CA ASP A 126 -35.56 -6.33 12.26
C ASP A 126 -34.37 -6.29 13.25
N LEU A 127 -33.16 -6.62 12.80
CA LEU A 127 -31.95 -6.56 13.63
C LEU A 127 -31.35 -5.14 13.66
N LEU A 128 -31.59 -4.34 12.61
CA LEU A 128 -31.16 -2.94 12.52
C LEU A 128 -32.10 -1.97 13.24
N ALA A 129 -33.32 -2.40 13.57
CA ALA A 129 -34.29 -1.61 14.34
C ALA A 129 -33.87 -1.37 15.80
N GLN A 130 -32.96 -2.20 16.34
CA GLN A 130 -32.49 -2.10 17.73
C GLN A 130 -31.33 -1.10 17.91
N ILE A 131 -30.81 -0.53 16.82
CA ILE A 131 -29.72 0.46 16.87
C ILE A 131 -30.36 1.85 16.92
N PRO A 132 -30.12 2.67 17.97
CA PRO A 132 -30.61 4.04 18.03
C PRO A 132 -30.07 4.86 16.84
N LYS A 133 -30.96 5.22 15.91
CA LYS A 133 -30.62 6.09 14.78
C LYS A 133 -30.75 7.55 15.21
N PRO A 134 -29.73 8.41 14.98
CA PRO A 134 -29.90 9.84 15.15
C PRO A 134 -30.94 10.38 14.15
N PRO A 135 -31.74 11.40 14.50
CA PRO A 135 -32.75 11.94 13.60
C PRO A 135 -32.09 12.57 12.38
N LEU A 136 -32.47 12.08 11.20
CA LEU A 136 -32.10 12.68 9.93
C LEU A 136 -32.75 14.08 9.81
N PRO A 137 -32.02 15.10 9.35
CA PRO A 137 -32.62 16.40 9.03
C PRO A 137 -33.61 16.26 7.87
N PRO A 138 -34.68 17.08 7.83
CA PRO A 138 -35.70 17.00 6.80
C PRO A 138 -35.12 17.45 5.45
N THR A 139 -34.86 16.49 4.56
CA THR A 139 -34.59 16.75 3.15
C THR A 139 -35.89 17.12 2.46
N GLY A 140 -36.12 18.43 2.31
CA GLY A 140 -37.10 18.97 1.40
C GLY A 140 -36.60 18.84 -0.04
N TYR A 141 -37.20 17.92 -0.80
CA TYR A 141 -37.31 18.03 -2.25
C TYR A 141 -38.59 17.36 -2.70
N ASP A 142 -39.40 18.17 -3.38
CA ASP A 142 -40.72 17.85 -3.89
C ASP A 142 -40.69 16.75 -4.96
N LYS A 143 -41.62 15.82 -4.77
CA LYS A 143 -42.47 15.17 -5.78
C LYS A 143 -42.01 15.27 -7.23
N ILE A 144 -41.44 14.17 -7.74
CA ILE A 144 -41.67 13.75 -9.13
C ILE A 144 -42.26 12.34 -9.11
N ARG A 145 -43.50 12.26 -9.62
CA ARG A 145 -44.33 11.05 -9.80
C ARG A 145 -43.59 9.98 -10.61
N PRO A 146 -43.79 8.68 -10.33
CA PRO A 146 -43.43 7.62 -11.26
C PRO A 146 -44.47 7.55 -12.38
N VAL A 147 -44.05 7.69 -13.64
CA VAL A 147 -44.86 7.34 -14.81
C VAL A 147 -44.59 5.88 -15.15
N SER A 148 -45.66 5.09 -15.09
CA SER A 148 -45.72 3.69 -15.48
C SER A 148 -45.39 3.51 -16.97
N VAL A 149 -44.45 2.62 -17.28
CA VAL A 149 -44.18 2.17 -18.64
C VAL A 149 -45.11 0.99 -18.95
N SER A 150 -45.97 1.17 -19.95
CA SER A 150 -46.74 0.10 -20.59
C SER A 150 -46.71 0.29 -22.11
N GLY A 151 -46.08 -0.66 -22.80
CA GLY A 151 -46.63 -1.25 -24.01
C GLY A 151 -46.38 -0.60 -25.39
N ARG A 152 -45.67 -1.38 -26.22
CA ARG A 152 -45.85 -1.63 -27.68
C ARG A 152 -45.22 -0.69 -28.74
N ALA A 153 -44.17 -1.25 -29.37
CA ALA A 153 -44.05 -1.69 -30.77
C ALA A 153 -44.41 -0.74 -31.95
N CYS A 154 -43.42 -0.55 -32.84
CA CYS A 154 -43.41 -0.66 -34.33
C CYS A 154 -42.11 0.03 -34.83
N SER A 155 -41.09 -0.68 -35.33
CA SER A 155 -40.90 -1.28 -36.67
C SER A 155 -40.87 -0.28 -37.83
N LEU A 156 -39.71 -0.16 -38.49
CA LEU A 156 -39.42 0.10 -39.93
C LEU A 156 -37.95 0.57 -40.03
N GLN A 157 -36.97 -0.31 -40.31
CA GLN A 157 -36.45 -0.74 -41.63
C GLN A 157 -35.96 0.38 -42.57
N HIS A 158 -34.65 0.34 -42.88
CA HIS A 158 -33.97 0.51 -44.20
C HIS A 158 -32.48 0.82 -43.95
N SER A 159 -31.55 -0.14 -43.99
CA SER A 159 -30.86 -0.80 -45.14
C SER A 159 -29.84 0.05 -45.92
N CYS A 160 -28.57 -0.30 -45.69
CA CYS A 160 -27.45 -0.51 -46.64
C CYS A 160 -26.75 0.64 -47.40
N THR A 161 -25.41 0.52 -47.36
CA THR A 161 -24.24 1.16 -48.03
C THR A 161 -24.24 1.07 -49.58
N PRO A 162 -23.22 1.48 -50.41
CA PRO A 162 -21.82 1.91 -50.13
C PRO A 162 -21.20 3.06 -51.00
N GLU A 163 -19.98 3.46 -50.62
CA GLU A 163 -18.77 3.91 -51.37
C GLU A 163 -18.80 4.89 -52.57
N THR A 164 -17.96 5.94 -52.52
CA THR A 164 -16.79 6.08 -53.44
C THR A 164 -15.77 7.13 -52.96
N ASP A 165 -14.49 6.79 -53.14
CA ASP A 165 -13.27 7.60 -53.07
C ASP A 165 -13.33 8.93 -53.84
N VAL A 166 -12.66 9.99 -53.35
CA VAL A 166 -11.62 10.73 -54.10
C VAL A 166 -10.64 11.48 -53.15
N SER A 167 -9.35 11.21 -53.37
CA SER A 167 -8.16 11.91 -52.87
C SER A 167 -8.10 13.41 -53.20
N SER A 168 -7.60 14.27 -52.29
CA SER A 168 -6.71 15.38 -52.68
C SER A 168 -6.01 16.06 -51.48
N SER A 169 -4.68 16.05 -51.59
CA SER A 169 -3.67 16.79 -50.82
C SER A 169 -3.87 18.31 -50.73
N ARG A 170 -3.44 18.95 -49.62
CA ARG A 170 -2.63 20.21 -49.59
C ARG A 170 -2.25 20.68 -48.16
N LYS A 171 -0.94 20.56 -47.90
CA LYS A 171 0.06 21.28 -47.05
C LYS A 171 -0.33 22.30 -45.93
N PRO A 172 0.53 22.44 -44.90
CA PRO A 172 0.25 23.17 -43.65
C PRO A 172 0.64 24.67 -43.69
N LYS A 173 -0.13 25.52 -42.99
CA LYS A 173 0.18 26.95 -42.79
C LYS A 173 0.77 27.22 -41.40
N LYS A 174 2.05 27.61 -41.39
CA LYS A 174 2.72 28.35 -40.32
C LYS A 174 1.99 29.66 -40.04
N ARG A 175 1.72 29.99 -38.77
CA ARG A 175 1.55 31.38 -38.31
C ARG A 175 2.42 31.64 -37.10
N LYS A 176 3.27 32.64 -37.26
CA LYS A 176 4.19 33.26 -36.30
C LYS A 176 3.55 34.60 -35.90
N ARG A 177 3.41 34.92 -34.60
CA ARG A 177 3.21 36.27 -34.04
C ARG A 177 3.33 36.16 -32.50
N LYS A 178 4.38 36.67 -31.85
CA LYS A 178 4.81 38.06 -31.54
C LYS A 178 4.21 38.56 -30.21
N ASN A 179 5.08 38.56 -29.19
CA ASN A 179 5.24 39.42 -27.99
C ASN A 179 4.06 40.18 -27.35
N ARG A 180 3.97 39.96 -26.02
CA ARG A 180 3.94 40.94 -24.91
C ARG A 180 2.95 42.12 -25.00
N ALA A 181 1.95 42.10 -24.12
CA ALA A 181 1.38 43.29 -23.48
C ALA A 181 0.90 42.95 -22.07
N THR A 182 1.13 43.89 -21.17
CA THR A 182 0.93 43.90 -19.72
C THR A 182 -0.54 44.26 -19.39
N LEU A 183 -1.12 43.55 -18.41
CA LEU A 183 -2.25 43.85 -17.47
C LEU A 183 -3.50 44.63 -17.93
N PRO A 184 -4.69 44.23 -17.44
CA PRO A 184 -5.18 44.92 -16.24
C PRO A 184 -5.74 43.99 -15.14
N GLU A 185 -5.54 44.44 -13.91
CA GLU A 185 -6.32 44.15 -12.71
C GLU A 185 -7.81 43.92 -13.01
N ALA A 186 -8.31 42.77 -12.62
CA ALA A 186 -9.74 42.55 -12.43
C ALA A 186 -9.92 41.85 -11.08
N ASN A 187 -10.47 42.60 -10.13
CA ASN A 187 -10.99 42.14 -8.85
C ASN A 187 -11.77 40.84 -9.04
N THR A 188 -11.14 39.73 -8.66
CA THR A 188 -11.85 38.46 -8.52
C THR A 188 -12.10 38.31 -7.03
N GLU A 189 -13.34 38.53 -6.60
CA GLU A 189 -13.74 38.21 -5.24
C GLU A 189 -13.35 36.76 -4.93
N PRO A 190 -12.76 36.48 -3.77
CA PRO A 190 -12.39 35.13 -3.41
C PRO A 190 -13.68 34.29 -3.31
N LYS A 191 -13.77 33.25 -4.14
CA LYS A 191 -14.80 32.20 -3.99
C LYS A 191 -14.84 31.77 -2.51
N PRO A 192 -16.03 31.61 -1.90
CA PRO A 192 -16.11 31.20 -0.51
C PRO A 192 -15.43 29.83 -0.37
N ALA A 193 -14.27 29.84 0.29
CA ALA A 193 -13.61 28.63 0.72
C ALA A 193 -14.57 27.91 1.66
N ASN A 194 -14.73 26.61 1.44
CA ASN A 194 -15.41 25.68 2.32
C ASN A 194 -15.03 25.94 3.79
N SER A 195 -15.98 26.46 4.57
CA SER A 195 -15.82 26.85 5.98
C SER A 195 -15.45 25.69 6.92
N ASN A 196 -15.52 24.45 6.45
CA ASN A 196 -15.14 23.25 7.19
C ASN A 196 -13.61 23.11 7.40
N LEU A 197 -12.80 23.99 6.79
CA LEU A 197 -11.34 24.02 6.98
C LEU A 197 -10.85 25.24 7.74
N LEU A 198 -11.75 26.11 8.21
CA LEU A 198 -11.36 27.24 9.05
C LEU A 198 -11.28 26.79 10.50
N PRO A 199 -10.11 26.93 11.17
CA PRO A 199 -10.01 26.62 12.58
C PRO A 199 -11.03 27.47 13.36
N LEU A 200 -11.82 26.80 14.20
CA LEU A 200 -12.84 27.46 15.02
C LEU A 200 -12.18 28.56 15.87
N SER A 201 -12.42 29.81 15.52
CA SER A 201 -11.90 30.98 16.22
C SER A 201 -12.47 31.13 17.64
N GLN A 202 -13.53 30.38 17.97
CA GLN A 202 -14.16 30.32 19.29
C GLN A 202 -14.29 28.87 19.78
N SER A 203 -13.19 28.11 19.77
CA SER A 203 -13.17 26.80 20.46
C SER A 203 -13.42 27.00 21.95
N ARG A 204 -14.54 26.47 22.46
CA ARG A 204 -14.82 26.37 23.90
C ARG A 204 -14.02 25.27 24.60
N LEU A 205 -13.32 24.46 23.82
CA LEU A 205 -12.45 23.41 24.34
C LEU A 205 -11.04 23.98 24.54
N PRO A 206 -10.44 23.84 25.73
CA PRO A 206 -9.05 24.19 25.93
C PRO A 206 -8.17 23.36 24.99
N ALA A 207 -7.12 23.99 24.45
CA ALA A 207 -6.15 23.29 23.62
C ALA A 207 -5.51 22.19 24.47
N ILE A 208 -5.69 20.94 24.04
CA ILE A 208 -4.98 19.80 24.64
C ILE A 208 -3.57 19.87 24.09
N GLU A 209 -2.66 20.46 24.87
CA GLU A 209 -1.23 20.36 24.62
C GLU A 209 -0.83 18.91 24.89
N VAL A 210 -0.84 18.09 23.83
CA VAL A 210 -0.21 16.78 23.88
C VAL A 210 1.29 17.04 23.91
N PRO A 211 1.99 16.72 25.01
CA PRO A 211 3.43 16.86 25.05
C PRO A 211 4.00 16.02 23.91
N VAL A 212 4.81 16.65 23.06
CA VAL A 212 5.58 15.92 22.05
C VAL A 212 6.67 15.17 22.80
N GLU A 213 6.34 13.99 23.32
CA GLU A 213 7.36 13.06 23.79
C GLU A 213 8.21 12.71 22.57
N GLN A 214 9.46 13.19 22.58
CA GLN A 214 10.46 12.72 21.65
C GLN A 214 10.72 11.26 22.02
N GLU A 215 10.13 10.35 21.26
CA GLU A 215 10.45 8.93 21.38
C GLU A 215 11.97 8.77 21.29
N PRO A 216 12.62 8.19 22.32
CA PRO A 216 14.06 8.03 22.29
C PRO A 216 14.43 7.12 21.11
N SER A 217 15.41 7.54 20.31
CA SER A 217 15.91 6.72 19.22
C SER A 217 16.34 5.36 19.75
N ARG A 218 15.96 4.30 19.03
CA ARG A 218 16.32 2.92 19.43
C ARG A 218 17.83 2.73 19.45
N TRP A 219 18.54 3.43 18.58
CA TRP A 219 19.98 3.26 18.38
C TRP A 219 20.74 4.50 18.85
N LYS A 220 21.72 4.28 19.74
CA LYS A 220 22.59 5.37 20.23
C LYS A 220 23.58 5.87 19.18
N PHE A 221 23.84 5.07 18.15
CA PHE A 221 24.85 5.33 17.14
C PHE A 221 24.25 5.26 15.73
N ASN A 222 24.72 6.14 14.85
CA ASN A 222 24.39 6.10 13.42
C ASN A 222 25.25 5.07 12.69
N GLY A 223 24.78 4.51 11.58
CA GLY A 223 25.51 3.49 10.83
C GLY A 223 26.89 3.95 10.33
N HIS A 224 27.09 5.24 10.05
CA HIS A 224 28.41 5.81 9.77
C HIS A 224 29.38 5.69 10.95
N GLN A 225 28.94 6.01 12.16
CA GLN A 225 29.76 5.91 13.37
C GLN A 225 30.14 4.46 13.67
N ILE A 226 29.20 3.53 13.44
CA ILE A 226 29.46 2.10 13.58
C ILE A 226 30.51 1.65 12.55
N ARG A 227 30.36 2.05 11.28
CA ARG A 227 31.33 1.76 10.20
C ARG A 227 32.74 2.25 10.54
N ASP A 228 32.88 3.46 11.07
CA ASP A 228 34.18 4.03 11.44
C ASP A 228 34.84 3.24 12.59
N GLN A 229 34.06 2.81 13.59
CA GLN A 229 34.59 2.04 14.72
C GLN A 229 35.00 0.62 14.34
N ILE A 230 34.24 -0.04 13.46
CA ILE A 230 34.55 -1.42 13.04
C ILE A 230 35.62 -1.50 11.96
N GLY A 231 35.87 -0.39 11.24
CA GLY A 231 36.87 -0.33 10.17
C GLY A 231 38.30 -0.64 10.61
N GLN A 232 38.60 -0.46 11.90
CA GLN A 232 39.92 -0.71 12.49
C GLN A 232 40.15 -2.20 12.84
N LEU A 233 39.08 -3.00 12.89
CA LEU A 233 39.14 -4.41 13.28
C LEU A 233 39.46 -5.30 12.08
N LYS A 234 40.24 -6.36 12.32
CA LYS A 234 40.72 -7.25 11.25
C LYS A 234 39.73 -8.35 10.91
N THR A 235 39.09 -8.95 11.90
CA THR A 235 38.17 -10.09 11.71
C THR A 235 36.71 -9.66 11.81
N TYR A 236 35.83 -10.32 11.08
CA TYR A 236 34.40 -10.04 11.11
C TYR A 236 33.73 -10.53 12.38
N THR A 237 34.27 -11.55 13.04
CA THR A 237 33.79 -11.98 14.37
C THR A 237 34.05 -10.92 15.45
N GLU A 238 35.22 -10.27 15.43
CA GLU A 238 35.51 -9.11 16.29
C GLU A 238 34.59 -7.93 15.94
N LYS A 239 34.42 -7.64 14.64
CA LYS A 239 33.49 -6.59 14.18
C LYS A 239 32.08 -6.84 14.69
N LEU A 240 31.56 -8.07 14.54
CA LEU A 240 30.24 -8.46 15.02
C LEU A 240 30.09 -8.23 16.52
N THR A 241 31.08 -8.66 17.30
CA THR A 241 31.08 -8.45 18.76
C THR A 241 31.04 -6.96 19.10
N ARG A 242 31.84 -6.14 18.38
CA ARG A 242 31.86 -4.69 18.58
C ARG A 242 30.54 -4.02 18.20
N VAL A 243 29.93 -4.40 17.07
CA VAL A 243 28.61 -3.89 16.67
C VAL A 243 27.57 -4.24 17.72
N CYS A 244 27.53 -5.48 18.18
CA CYS A 244 26.57 -5.90 19.21
C CYS A 244 26.73 -5.06 20.49
N GLN A 245 27.96 -4.81 20.94
CA GLN A 245 28.22 -3.94 22.10
C GLN A 245 27.75 -2.49 21.88
N MET A 246 27.96 -1.93 20.69
CA MET A 246 27.53 -0.56 20.39
C MET A 246 26.01 -0.43 20.35
N LEU A 247 25.31 -1.49 19.93
CA LEU A 247 23.86 -1.53 19.84
C LEU A 247 23.18 -2.07 21.12
N ASP A 248 23.94 -2.29 22.20
CA ASP A 248 23.48 -2.92 23.44
C ASP A 248 22.79 -4.29 23.21
N LEU A 249 23.23 -5.03 22.19
CA LEU A 249 22.75 -6.37 21.84
C LEU A 249 23.67 -7.44 22.43
N GLN A 250 23.08 -8.57 22.85
CA GLN A 250 23.87 -9.76 23.12
C GLN A 250 24.39 -10.40 21.81
N PRO A 251 25.61 -10.97 21.81
CA PRO A 251 26.16 -11.61 20.64
C PRO A 251 25.28 -12.81 20.20
N PRO A 252 25.07 -12.99 18.89
CA PRO A 252 24.22 -14.07 18.40
C PRO A 252 24.90 -15.43 18.48
N GLU A 253 24.09 -16.49 18.54
CA GLU A 253 24.57 -17.86 18.41
C GLU A 253 24.73 -18.21 16.92
N ILE A 254 25.97 -18.47 16.47
CA ILE A 254 26.25 -18.90 15.10
C ILE A 254 26.23 -20.42 15.04
N LYS A 255 25.19 -20.98 14.40
CA LYS A 255 25.07 -22.42 14.14
C LYS A 255 25.72 -22.74 12.81
N VAL A 256 26.63 -23.72 12.81
CA VAL A 256 27.32 -24.21 11.62
C VAL A 256 27.08 -25.70 11.48
N GLU A 257 26.44 -26.08 10.39
CA GLU A 257 26.06 -27.47 10.09
C GLU A 257 26.83 -27.95 8.86
N ARG A 258 27.44 -29.13 8.93
CA ARG A 258 28.15 -29.72 7.79
C ARG A 258 27.22 -30.59 6.98
N ILE A 259 27.28 -30.47 5.65
CA ILE A 259 26.38 -31.17 4.72
C ILE A 259 27.07 -32.37 4.04
N ASP A 260 28.40 -32.37 3.98
CA ASP A 260 29.17 -33.33 3.18
C ASP A 260 29.21 -34.78 3.69
N GLY A 261 28.70 -35.06 4.89
CA GLY A 261 28.74 -36.41 5.50
C GLY A 261 30.15 -36.93 5.82
N ARG A 262 31.21 -36.22 5.44
CA ARG A 262 32.62 -36.57 5.76
C ARG A 262 32.95 -36.14 7.19
N LEU A 263 33.65 -36.99 7.95
CA LEU A 263 34.01 -36.73 9.35
C LEU A 263 35.28 -35.87 9.54
N VAL A 264 35.99 -35.52 8.45
CA VAL A 264 37.34 -34.92 8.52
C VAL A 264 37.28 -33.40 8.65
N GLU A 265 37.85 -32.80 9.70
CA GLU A 265 37.67 -31.38 10.08
C GLU A 265 38.28 -30.31 9.15
N ASN A 266 39.06 -30.68 8.13
CA ASN A 266 39.84 -29.70 7.36
C ASN A 266 38.97 -28.85 6.42
N GLU A 267 38.41 -29.46 5.39
CA GLU A 267 37.61 -28.76 4.38
C GLU A 267 36.30 -29.51 4.16
N GLY A 268 35.21 -28.76 4.05
CA GLY A 268 33.90 -29.30 3.76
C GLY A 268 32.91 -28.21 3.36
N ILE A 269 31.71 -28.65 3.01
CA ILE A 269 30.56 -27.83 2.68
C ILE A 269 29.71 -27.69 3.94
N TYR A 270 29.45 -26.43 4.29
CA TYR A 270 28.71 -26.06 5.49
C TYR A 270 27.51 -25.18 5.14
N ASN A 271 26.49 -25.26 5.98
CA ASN A 271 25.49 -24.23 6.18
C ASN A 271 25.84 -23.46 7.46
N ALA A 272 25.57 -22.17 7.47
CA ALA A 272 25.69 -21.38 8.71
C ALA A 272 24.60 -20.33 8.80
N ALA A 273 24.16 -20.05 10.02
CA ALA A 273 23.24 -18.96 10.30
C ALA A 273 23.42 -18.47 11.75
N ALA A 274 23.15 -17.19 11.98
CA ALA A 274 23.19 -16.58 13.30
C ALA A 274 21.77 -16.37 13.84
N TYR A 275 21.61 -16.63 15.15
CA TYR A 275 20.33 -16.52 15.84
C TYR A 275 20.46 -15.61 17.06
N PHE A 276 19.58 -14.62 17.15
CA PHE A 276 19.48 -13.73 18.31
C PHE A 276 18.31 -14.17 19.19
N HIS A 277 18.60 -14.52 20.44
CA HIS A 277 17.59 -15.03 21.38
C HIS A 277 17.05 -13.96 22.32
N ASN A 278 17.78 -12.87 22.51
CA ASN A 278 17.51 -11.90 23.58
C ASN A 278 16.86 -10.61 23.10
N ASP A 279 16.80 -10.37 21.79
CA ASP A 279 16.13 -9.20 21.22
C ASP A 279 14.89 -9.67 20.43
N PRO A 280 13.67 -9.28 20.84
CA PRO A 280 12.44 -9.74 20.21
C PRO A 280 12.32 -9.40 18.72
N PHE A 281 12.96 -8.33 18.25
CA PHE A 281 12.94 -7.95 16.83
C PHE A 281 13.79 -8.92 16.01
N PHE A 282 15.02 -9.20 16.45
CA PHE A 282 15.90 -10.13 15.75
C PHE A 282 15.46 -11.59 15.92
N THR A 283 14.85 -11.95 17.04
CA THR A 283 14.23 -13.28 17.22
C THR A 283 13.10 -13.52 16.22
N ARG A 284 12.27 -12.51 15.92
CA ARG A 284 11.22 -12.61 14.90
C ARG A 284 11.78 -12.68 13.48
N ALA A 285 12.89 -12.00 13.20
CA ALA A 285 13.57 -12.08 11.91
C ALA A 285 14.17 -13.49 11.66
N GLY A 286 14.44 -14.24 12.73
CA GLY A 286 14.89 -15.63 12.64
C GLY A 286 16.37 -15.75 12.29
N ALA A 287 16.67 -16.59 11.30
CA ALA A 287 18.04 -16.91 10.90
C ALA A 287 18.66 -15.77 10.09
N ILE A 288 19.63 -15.06 10.67
CA ILE A 288 20.32 -13.91 10.07
C ILE A 288 21.68 -14.34 9.52
N GLY A 289 22.09 -13.77 8.39
CA GLY A 289 23.37 -14.09 7.76
C GLY A 289 23.48 -15.53 7.26
N CYS A 290 22.37 -16.06 6.73
CA CYS A 290 22.28 -17.42 6.22
C CYS A 290 23.25 -17.67 5.06
N LEU A 291 24.15 -18.62 5.25
CA LEU A 291 25.04 -19.17 4.23
C LEU A 291 24.61 -20.59 3.90
N ARG A 292 24.43 -20.89 2.61
CA ARG A 292 24.05 -22.21 2.12
C ARG A 292 25.16 -22.79 1.27
N ARG A 293 25.54 -24.04 1.57
CA ARG A 293 26.51 -24.83 0.78
C ARG A 293 27.85 -24.12 0.53
N VAL A 294 28.44 -23.53 1.55
CA VAL A 294 29.76 -22.87 1.44
C VAL A 294 30.87 -23.87 1.69
N SER A 295 31.78 -24.02 0.73
CA SER A 295 32.98 -24.83 0.86
C SER A 295 34.10 -24.05 1.58
N GLY A 296 34.74 -24.66 2.56
CA GLY A 296 35.93 -24.09 3.19
C GLY A 296 36.22 -24.71 4.55
N THR A 297 36.98 -23.98 5.37
CA THR A 297 37.19 -24.34 6.78
C THR A 297 36.02 -23.84 7.62
N LYS A 298 35.75 -24.49 8.77
CA LYS A 298 34.72 -24.02 9.72
C LYS A 298 34.94 -22.55 10.14
N LYS A 299 36.20 -22.14 10.32
CA LYS A 299 36.57 -20.75 10.66
C LYS A 299 36.18 -19.76 9.56
N PHE A 300 36.44 -20.11 8.31
CA PHE A 300 36.07 -19.27 7.17
C PHE A 300 34.54 -19.08 7.09
N VAL A 301 33.77 -20.15 7.28
CA VAL A 301 32.30 -20.09 7.25
C VAL A 301 31.75 -19.22 8.39
N ILE A 302 32.33 -19.30 9.59
CA ILE A 302 31.95 -18.44 10.72
C ILE A 302 32.26 -16.96 10.39
N GLU A 303 33.44 -16.67 9.85
CA GLU A 303 33.82 -15.31 9.45
C GLU A 303 32.89 -14.74 8.37
N SER A 304 32.58 -15.52 7.33
CA SER A 304 31.62 -15.10 6.29
C SER A 304 30.20 -14.92 6.83
N CYS A 305 29.77 -15.76 7.78
CA CYS A 305 28.46 -15.60 8.42
C CYS A 305 28.45 -14.30 9.24
N ALA A 306 29.49 -14.05 10.03
CA ALA A 306 29.63 -12.83 10.82
C ALA A 306 29.64 -11.57 9.94
N GLU A 307 30.29 -11.61 8.77
CA GLU A 307 30.24 -10.53 7.78
C GLU A 307 28.81 -10.20 7.34
N HIS A 308 28.01 -11.21 6.99
CA HIS A 308 26.62 -11.01 6.58
C HIS A 308 25.76 -10.47 7.73
N VAL A 309 25.99 -10.94 8.95
CA VAL A 309 25.27 -10.42 10.14
C VAL A 309 25.63 -8.96 10.39
N VAL A 310 26.91 -8.59 10.33
CA VAL A 310 27.35 -7.18 10.47
C VAL A 310 26.71 -6.30 9.41
N ALA A 311 26.72 -6.74 8.15
CA ALA A 311 26.10 -6.00 7.06
C ALA A 311 24.59 -5.82 7.25
N TYR A 312 23.91 -6.86 7.77
CA TYR A 312 22.50 -6.79 8.11
C TYR A 312 22.22 -5.80 9.24
N LEU A 313 22.98 -5.87 10.35
CA LEU A 313 22.80 -4.95 11.48
C LEU A 313 23.02 -3.49 11.08
N LEU A 314 24.04 -3.20 10.27
CA LEU A 314 24.29 -1.86 9.74
C LEU A 314 23.11 -1.36 8.90
N ARG A 315 22.53 -2.23 8.07
CA ARG A 315 21.38 -1.87 7.24
C ARG A 315 20.15 -1.54 8.09
N VAL A 316 19.87 -2.35 9.11
CA VAL A 316 18.75 -2.09 10.04
C VAL A 316 18.91 -0.75 10.74
N VAL A 317 20.11 -0.42 11.20
CA VAL A 317 20.39 0.88 11.82
C VAL A 317 20.23 2.03 10.82
N ASP A 318 20.74 1.88 9.59
CA ASP A 318 20.60 2.89 8.54
C ASP A 318 19.10 3.11 8.16
N GLU A 319 18.30 2.04 8.07
CA GLU A 319 16.86 2.10 7.79
C GLU A 319 16.08 2.78 8.92
N ASP A 320 16.32 2.39 10.18
CA ASP A 320 15.64 2.99 11.33
C ASP A 320 16.00 4.48 11.48
N THR A 321 17.28 4.85 11.31
CA THR A 321 17.70 6.26 11.36
C THR A 321 17.10 7.09 10.22
N ALA A 322 16.94 6.53 9.02
CA ALA A 322 16.27 7.21 7.91
C ALA A 322 14.77 7.42 8.18
N LEU A 323 14.09 6.41 8.73
CA LEU A 323 12.68 6.51 9.12
C LEU A 323 12.45 7.55 10.22
N GLU A 324 13.34 7.61 11.22
CA GLU A 324 13.30 8.63 12.27
C GLU A 324 13.45 10.04 11.69
N GLN A 325 14.39 10.25 10.76
CA GLN A 325 14.58 11.53 10.07
C GLN A 325 13.35 11.93 9.25
N GLU A 326 12.77 10.99 8.48
CA GLU A 326 11.57 11.27 7.69
C GLU A 326 10.38 11.64 8.60
N ASN A 327 10.21 10.92 9.71
CA ASN A 327 9.18 11.21 10.70
C ASN A 327 9.40 12.57 11.37
N ALA A 328 10.64 12.92 11.70
CA ALA A 328 10.98 14.25 12.21
C ALA A 328 10.67 15.36 11.20
N LEU A 329 10.95 15.15 9.91
CA LEU A 329 10.59 16.08 8.84
C LEU A 329 9.08 16.21 8.67
N ARG A 330 8.33 15.10 8.75
CA ARG A 330 6.86 15.12 8.72
C ARG A 330 6.28 15.91 9.90
N ARG A 331 6.84 15.72 11.10
CA ARG A 331 6.47 16.50 12.31
C ARG A 331 6.76 17.99 12.08
N SER A 332 7.97 18.34 11.63
CA SER A 332 8.35 19.74 11.36
C SER A 332 7.47 20.40 10.30
N ARG A 333 7.13 19.70 9.21
CA ARG A 333 6.19 20.21 8.18
C ARG A 333 4.81 20.49 8.74
N ARG A 334 4.31 19.60 9.60
CA ARG A 334 3.02 19.78 10.28
C ARG A 334 3.06 21.03 11.17
N ASP A 335 4.11 21.20 11.95
CA ASP A 335 4.28 22.36 12.84
C ASP A 335 4.41 23.67 12.05
N GLN A 336 5.19 23.66 10.96
CA GLN A 336 5.29 24.80 10.05
C GLN A 336 3.94 25.15 9.44
N TRP A 337 3.18 24.15 8.97
CA TRP A 337 1.82 24.38 8.47
C TRP A 337 0.91 25.02 9.54
N TRP A 338 0.95 24.53 10.78
CA TRP A 338 0.21 25.14 11.89
C TRP A 338 0.61 26.59 12.16
N THR A 339 1.91 26.91 12.11
CA THR A 339 2.38 28.29 12.30
C THR A 339 1.96 29.22 11.17
N HIS A 340 1.98 28.75 9.92
CA HIS A 340 1.50 29.51 8.76
C HIS A 340 -0.02 29.72 8.83
N ALA A 341 -0.80 28.69 9.17
CA ALA A 341 -2.25 28.80 9.33
C ALA A 341 -2.66 29.79 10.42
N ARG A 342 -1.99 29.78 11.60
CA ARG A 342 -2.24 30.77 12.66
C ARG A 342 -1.97 32.21 12.20
N ARG A 343 -0.85 32.43 11.50
CA ARG A 343 -0.50 33.76 10.95
C ARG A 343 -1.50 34.23 9.90
N SER A 344 -1.96 33.36 9.01
CA SER A 344 -2.94 33.69 7.97
C SER A 344 -4.34 33.98 8.50
N CYS A 345 -4.70 33.43 9.67
CA CYS A 345 -5.99 33.69 10.33
C CYS A 345 -5.96 34.88 11.31
N GLY A 346 -4.85 35.63 11.42
CA GLY A 346 -4.76 36.83 12.27
C GLY A 346 -4.78 36.53 13.78
N LEU A 347 -4.46 35.30 14.18
CA LEU A 347 -4.32 34.90 15.59
C LEU A 347 -2.85 35.06 15.99
N THR A 348 -2.47 36.28 16.42
CA THR A 348 -1.20 36.55 17.13
C THR A 348 -1.42 36.69 18.61
#